data_AF-A0A5D3WHS2-F1
#
_entry.id   AF-A0A5D3WHS2-F1
#
_cell.length_a   1.000
_cell.length_b   1.000
_cell.length_c   1.000
_cell.angle_alpha   90.00
_cell.angle_beta   90.00
_cell.angle_gamma   90.00
#
_symmetry.space_group_name_H-M   'P 1'
#
loop_
_entity.id
_entity.type
_entity.pdbx_description
1 polymer ?
#
loop_
_entity_poly.entity_id
_entity_poly.type
_entity_poly.pdbx_seq_one_letter_code
_entity_poly.pdbx_strand_id
1 'polypeptide(L)'
;MDWFANINPLTHVSAGEYATFWQTLFATLFLGIWSRTFASLLLVLSFWFGVRRRNWILGFWTFVGAGSLAYGAAFMRFLGLLAR
;
A
#
# COMPACT_ATOMS: atom_id res chain seq x y z
N MET A 1 -33.79 14.94 0.46
CA MET A 1 -32.79 13.84 0.38
C MET A 1 -31.41 14.48 0.50
N ASP A 2 -31.18 15.19 1.62
CA ASP A 2 -30.13 16.21 1.75
C ASP A 2 -28.97 15.75 2.63
N TRP A 3 -29.03 14.50 3.10
CA TRP A 3 -28.00 13.91 3.95
C TRP A 3 -26.67 13.69 3.20
N PHE A 4 -26.74 13.32 1.91
CA PHE A 4 -25.55 13.18 1.06
C PHE A 4 -24.84 14.51 0.78
N ALA A 5 -25.55 15.65 0.88
CA ALA A 5 -24.96 16.98 0.68
C ALA A 5 -24.03 17.39 1.84
N ASN A 6 -24.35 16.98 3.08
CA ASN A 6 -23.50 17.22 4.25
C ASN A 6 -22.25 16.32 4.29
N ILE A 7 -22.25 15.21 3.56
CA ILE A 7 -21.08 14.32 3.47
C ILE A 7 -20.11 14.80 2.40
N ASN A 8 -20.51 15.73 1.52
CA ASN A 8 -19.65 16.22 0.46
C ASN A 8 -18.51 17.07 1.05
N PRO A 9 -17.28 16.56 1.15
CA PRO A 9 -16.19 17.26 1.85
C PRO A 9 -15.73 18.51 1.10
N LEU A 10 -16.12 18.65 -0.18
CA LEU A 10 -15.89 19.83 -1.01
C LEU A 10 -16.66 21.08 -0.55
N THR A 11 -17.63 20.94 0.37
CA THR A 11 -18.35 22.09 0.94
C THR A 11 -17.58 22.79 2.06
N HIS A 12 -16.63 22.09 2.68
CA HIS A 12 -15.86 22.59 3.83
C HIS A 12 -14.35 22.70 3.53
N VAL A 13 -13.84 21.97 2.53
CA VAL A 13 -12.42 21.91 2.19
C VAL A 13 -12.26 22.18 0.70
N SER A 14 -11.26 23.01 0.34
CA SER A 14 -10.98 23.27 -1.07
C SER A 14 -10.59 21.97 -1.79
N ALA A 15 -10.96 21.83 -3.07
CA ALA A 15 -10.63 20.64 -3.86
C ALA A 15 -9.12 20.35 -3.87
N GLY A 16 -8.29 21.40 -3.82
CA GLY A 16 -6.84 21.28 -3.74
C GLY A 16 -6.35 20.71 -2.40
N GLU A 17 -6.88 21.18 -1.28
CA GLU A 17 -6.52 20.65 0.05
C GLU A 17 -6.98 19.20 0.23
N TYR A 18 -8.17 18.85 -0.28
CA TYR A 18 -8.66 17.47 -0.26
C TYR A 18 -7.74 16.54 -1.05
N ALA A 19 -7.37 16.92 -2.29
CA ALA A 19 -6.44 16.15 -3.10
C ALA A 19 -5.08 15.98 -2.43
N THR A 20 -4.55 17.06 -1.84
CA THR A 20 -3.23 17.06 -1.17
C THR A 20 -3.25 16.21 0.10
N PHE A 21 -4.34 16.24 0.87
CA PHE A 21 -4.55 15.39 2.04
C PHE A 21 -4.49 13.91 1.66
N TRP A 22 -5.26 13.49 0.65
CA TRP A 22 -5.25 12.11 0.19
C TRP A 22 -3.91 11.71 -0.41
N GLN A 23 -3.29 12.58 -1.21
CA GLN A 23 -1.97 12.33 -1.77
C GLN A 23 -0.92 12.10 -0.67
N THR A 24 -0.95 12.89 0.39
CA THR A 24 -0.02 12.75 1.54
C THR A 24 -0.32 11.51 2.35
N LEU A 25 -1.60 11.21 2.59
CA LEU A 25 -2.05 10.03 3.33
C LEU A 25 -1.65 8.74 2.59
N PHE A 26 -1.88 8.69 1.28
CA PHE A 26 -1.47 7.56 0.44
C PHE A 26 0.05 7.46 0.28
N ALA A 27 0.76 8.58 0.13
CA ALA A 27 2.22 8.57 0.13
C ALA A 27 2.78 8.03 1.46
N THR A 28 2.18 8.38 2.59
CA THR A 28 2.63 7.90 3.90
C THR A 28 2.33 6.41 4.11
N LEU A 29 1.17 5.93 3.65
CA LEU A 29 0.77 4.52 3.75
C LEU A 29 1.55 3.61 2.79
N PHE A 30 1.75 4.03 1.53
CA PHE A 30 2.33 3.18 0.50
C PHE A 30 3.83 3.40 0.24
N LEU A 31 4.37 4.58 0.56
CA LEU A 31 5.79 4.92 0.37
C LEU A 31 6.55 5.09 1.69
N GLY A 32 5.84 5.19 2.81
CA GLY A 32 6.41 5.40 4.15
C GLY A 32 6.63 4.11 4.96
N ILE A 33 6.65 4.28 6.29
CA ILE A 33 6.89 3.22 7.29
C ILE A 33 5.95 2.02 7.13
N TRP A 34 4.70 2.28 6.73
CA TRP A 34 3.64 1.28 6.65
C TRP A 34 3.89 0.24 5.57
N SER A 35 4.43 0.63 4.41
CA SER A 35 4.82 -0.30 3.34
C SER A 35 5.81 -1.36 3.83
N ARG A 36 6.81 -0.93 4.62
CA ARG A 36 7.84 -1.80 5.21
C ARG A 36 7.23 -2.71 6.28
N THR A 37 6.32 -2.19 7.09
CA THR A 37 5.59 -2.97 8.09
C THR A 37 4.69 -4.04 7.43
N PHE A 38 3.97 -3.71 6.36
CA PHE A 38 3.17 -4.68 5.63
C PHE A 38 4.04 -5.74 4.93
N ALA A 39 5.17 -5.34 4.35
CA ALA A 39 6.12 -6.28 3.73
C ALA A 39 6.71 -7.24 4.77
N SER A 40 7.10 -6.75 5.97
CA SER A 40 7.63 -7.61 7.02
C SER A 40 6.58 -8.58 7.56
N LEU A 41 5.33 -8.12 7.77
CA LEU A 41 4.21 -8.98 8.17
C LEU A 41 3.94 -10.07 7.13
N LEU A 42 3.93 -9.74 5.84
CA LEU A 42 3.76 -10.71 4.75
C LEU A 42 4.90 -11.72 4.67
N LEU A 43 6.14 -11.30 4.96
CA LEU A 43 7.29 -12.20 5.07
C LEU A 43 7.13 -13.18 6.25
N VAL A 44 6.70 -12.69 7.41
CA VAL A 44 6.41 -13.54 8.57
C VAL A 44 5.28 -14.52 8.26
N LEU A 45 4.21 -14.05 7.59
CA LEU A 45 3.10 -14.90 7.14
C LEU A 45 3.56 -15.95 6.13
N SER A 46 4.43 -15.59 5.19
CA SER A 46 5.01 -16.53 4.22
C SER A 46 5.73 -17.67 4.93
N PHE A 47 6.58 -17.34 5.90
CA PHE A 47 7.28 -18.34 6.69
C PHE A 47 6.30 -19.20 7.51
N TRP A 48 5.29 -18.58 8.13
CA TRP A 48 4.27 -19.29 8.88
C TRP A 48 3.46 -20.27 8.03
N PHE A 49 3.01 -19.85 6.84
CA PHE A 49 2.23 -20.70 5.92
C PHE A 49 3.08 -21.82 5.32
N GLY A 50 4.33 -21.52 4.96
CA GLY A 50 5.28 -22.51 4.43
C GLY A 50 5.64 -23.57 5.47
N VAL A 51 6.07 -23.14 6.67
CA VAL A 51 6.60 -24.06 7.70
C VAL A 51 5.48 -24.72 8.49
N ARG A 52 4.51 -23.95 9.01
CA ARG A 52 3.51 -24.47 9.96
C ARG A 52 2.28 -25.06 9.30
N ARG A 53 1.81 -24.46 8.19
CA ARG A 53 0.61 -24.95 7.48
C ARG A 53 0.94 -25.92 6.35
N ARG A 54 2.24 -26.18 6.08
CA ARG A 54 2.76 -26.98 4.95
C ARG A 54 2.15 -26.56 3.60
N ASN A 55 1.65 -25.33 3.51
CA ASN A 55 1.01 -24.81 2.32
C ASN A 55 1.99 -23.87 1.61
N TRP A 56 2.89 -24.49 0.87
CA TRP A 56 3.96 -23.83 0.13
C TRP A 56 3.44 -22.83 -0.90
N ILE A 57 2.27 -23.09 -1.49
CA ILE A 57 1.65 -22.20 -2.49
C ILE A 57 1.30 -20.86 -1.85
N LEU A 58 0.58 -20.87 -0.73
CA LEU A 58 0.23 -19.63 -0.01
C LEU A 58 1.46 -18.92 0.55
N GLY A 59 2.45 -19.69 1.03
CA GLY A 59 3.75 -19.15 1.46
C GLY A 59 4.48 -18.42 0.33
N PHE A 60 4.51 -18.99 -0.86
CA PHE A 60 5.14 -18.38 -2.04
C PHE A 60 4.42 -17.09 -2.46
N TRP A 61 3.10 -17.09 -2.56
CA TRP A 61 2.34 -15.88 -2.95
C TRP A 61 2.50 -14.73 -1.95
N THR A 62 2.53 -15.03 -0.66
CA THR A 62 2.77 -14.03 0.38
C THR A 62 4.22 -13.52 0.37
N PHE A 63 5.20 -14.36 0.02
CA PHE A 63 6.59 -13.93 -0.19
C PHE A 63 6.72 -12.99 -1.40
N VAL A 64 6.13 -13.37 -2.53
CA VAL A 64 6.11 -12.52 -3.73
C VAL A 64 5.44 -11.19 -3.42
N GLY A 65 4.29 -11.20 -2.74
CA GLY A 65 3.61 -9.97 -2.31
C GLY A 65 4.46 -9.08 -1.40
N ALA A 66 5.21 -9.67 -0.45
CA ALA A 66 6.15 -8.92 0.38
C ALA A 66 7.28 -8.27 -0.45
N GLY A 67 7.85 -9.03 -1.39
CA GLY A 67 8.87 -8.54 -2.32
C GLY A 67 8.35 -7.39 -3.20
N SER A 68 7.14 -7.53 -3.73
CA SER A 68 6.47 -6.48 -4.52
C SER A 68 6.25 -5.20 -3.72
N LEU A 69 5.90 -5.28 -2.44
CA LEU A 69 5.73 -4.09 -1.60
C LEU A 69 7.05 -3.47 -1.19
N ALA A 70 8.07 -4.28 -0.88
CA ALA A 70 9.38 -3.80 -0.48
C ALA A 70 10.14 -3.15 -1.66
N TYR A 71 10.04 -3.75 -2.84
CA TYR A 71 10.82 -3.35 -4.02
C TYR A 71 9.97 -2.75 -5.14
N GLY A 72 8.65 -2.69 -5.04
CA GLY A 72 7.78 -2.20 -6.13
C GLY A 72 8.12 -0.78 -6.57
N ALA A 73 8.37 0.12 -5.61
CA ALA A 73 8.80 1.49 -5.93
C ALA A 73 10.18 1.51 -6.61
N ALA A 74 11.14 0.70 -6.14
CA ALA A 74 12.47 0.59 -6.74
C ALA A 74 12.42 -0.06 -8.15
N PHE A 75 11.54 -1.04 -8.34
CA PHE A 75 11.32 -1.75 -9.59
C PHE A 75 10.66 -0.86 -10.64
N MET A 76 9.64 -0.07 -10.27
CA MET A 76 9.06 0.94 -11.17
C MET A 76 10.07 2.04 -11.54
N ARG A 77 10.97 2.39 -10.62
CA ARG A 77 12.08 3.32 -10.89
C ARG A 77 13.11 2.71 -11.84
N PHE A 78 13.44 1.43 -11.67
CA PHE A 78 14.34 0.69 -12.55
C PHE A 78 13.79 0.55 -13.96
N LEU A 79 12.48 0.32 -14.11
CA LEU A 79 11.79 0.26 -15.40
C LEU A 79 11.62 1.63 -16.09
N GLY A 80 12.08 2.72 -15.47
CA GLY A 80 11.97 4.06 -16.05
C GLY A 80 10.55 4.64 -16.06
N LEU A 81 9.59 3.98 -15.41
CA LEU A 81 8.19 4.43 -15.31
C LEU A 81 7.99 5.55 -14.28
N LEU A 82 8.92 5.67 -13.34
CA LEU A 82 9.01 6.80 -12.41
C LEU A 82 10.17 7.70 -12.86
N ALA A 83 9.90 8.53 -13.89
CA ALA A 83 10.78 9.64 -14.24
C ALA A 83 10.90 10.60 -13.05
N ARG A 84 12.12 11.13 -12.91
CA ARG A 84 12.64 11.83 -11.72
C ARG A 84 11.85 13.05 -11.30
#